data_AF-A0A0D7KGM3-F1
#
_entry.id   AF-A0A0D7KGM3-F1
#
_cell.length_a   1.000
_cell.length_b   1.000
_cell.length_c   1.000
_cell.angle_alpha   90.00
_cell.angle_beta   90.00
_cell.angle_gamma   90.00
#
_symmetry.space_group_name_H-M   'P 1'
#
loop_
_entity.id
_entity.type
_entity.pdbx_description
1 polymer ?
#
loop_
_entity_poly.entity_id
_entity_poly.type
_entity_poly.pdbx_seq_one_letter_code
_entity_poly.pdbx_strand_id
1 'polypeptide(L)'
;MQDIRSKTGDSSPLFHASIEYRETDTSNEHSNEHVQYEWEHIHCGYEENDFLLRVQRVTATNELSLHFDYQIAKFSPEEIQRQLEQYVYVIEEVLAQPERSIDSIEICTPEQRAELMTSFQAAKTQESNPSPLVVQAFNEQCERTPEAIAIRCDQQSITYRELSTRAERLSAHLRNKGIGQDDVVGILMERSIDTIVSMLGIWRAGAAYIPLEPALPHERISFMLTDSSVKVIVTHRGLERRFQIDRVYEWLDLDKCTADSDKQESRQESQLLNDNPIDDNQVAYPAPSSLAYIIYTSGSTGNPKGVMIEHQSFGSILHYRNQEYKTGVGDTVLPMISFAFDGFVASCWSPLITGAIVVMAVEEAMKDFSAIRNLIIQEKVYHIISTPSLYGSVLTGLSTEDMSRLRYCYLSGRTGQSCGDREKQTAYNPTLKL
;
A
#
# COMPACT_ATOMS: atom_id res chain seq x y z
N MET A 1 50.59 -1.15 -23.25
CA MET A 1 49.71 -1.91 -22.35
C MET A 1 48.33 -1.96 -23.00
N GLN A 2 47.87 -3.15 -23.41
CA GLN A 2 46.48 -3.31 -23.84
C GLN A 2 45.59 -3.17 -22.60
N ASP A 3 44.68 -2.21 -22.65
CA ASP A 3 43.74 -1.92 -21.58
C ASP A 3 42.86 -3.16 -21.31
N ILE A 4 42.95 -3.69 -20.10
CA ILE A 4 42.23 -4.90 -19.65
C ILE A 4 40.70 -4.69 -19.78
N ARG A 5 40.23 -3.44 -19.74
CA ARG A 5 38.83 -3.02 -19.93
C ARG A 5 38.25 -3.44 -21.29
N SER A 6 39.10 -3.62 -22.31
CA SER A 6 38.66 -4.03 -23.65
C SER A 6 38.25 -5.50 -23.77
N LYS A 7 38.56 -6.35 -22.77
CA LYS A 7 38.31 -7.80 -22.84
C LYS A 7 37.07 -8.28 -22.11
N THR A 8 36.55 -7.53 -21.13
CA THR A 8 35.47 -7.97 -20.25
C THR A 8 34.11 -7.36 -20.56
N GLY A 9 34.04 -6.32 -21.40
CA GLY A 9 32.79 -5.65 -21.78
C GLY A 9 32.13 -4.85 -20.66
N ASP A 10 32.70 -4.86 -19.46
CA ASP A 10 32.28 -4.03 -18.32
C ASP A 10 33.29 -2.88 -18.17
N SER A 11 32.82 -1.67 -18.46
CA SER A 11 33.59 -0.43 -18.45
C SER A 11 33.36 0.39 -17.18
N SER A 12 32.77 -0.20 -16.14
CA SER A 12 32.50 0.51 -14.88
C SER A 12 33.81 0.93 -14.20
N PRO A 13 33.94 2.18 -13.73
CA PRO A 13 35.16 2.63 -13.07
C PRO A 13 35.34 1.93 -11.71
N LEU A 14 36.59 1.79 -11.27
CA LEU A 14 36.92 1.16 -9.96
C LEU A 14 36.41 1.99 -8.78
N PHE A 15 36.32 3.31 -8.96
CA PHE A 15 35.82 4.27 -8.00
C PHE A 15 35.04 5.35 -8.74
N HIS A 16 33.98 5.85 -8.12
CA HIS A 16 33.13 6.93 -8.66
C HIS A 16 33.39 8.27 -7.96
N ALA A 17 34.04 8.22 -6.79
CA ALA A 17 34.37 9.36 -5.96
C ALA A 17 35.88 9.45 -5.77
N SER A 18 36.42 10.65 -5.76
CA SER A 18 37.82 10.91 -5.43
C SER A 18 37.93 12.00 -4.36
N ILE A 19 38.99 11.93 -3.57
CA ILE A 19 39.37 12.99 -2.64
C ILE A 19 40.80 13.38 -2.96
N GLU A 20 41.02 14.68 -3.12
CA GLU A 20 42.34 15.25 -3.37
C GLU A 20 42.69 16.22 -2.25
N TYR A 21 43.87 16.07 -1.65
CA TYR A 21 44.41 17.04 -0.69
C TYR A 21 45.61 17.78 -1.31
N ARG A 22 45.59 19.11 -1.26
CA ARG A 22 46.71 19.95 -1.72
C ARG A 22 47.04 21.02 -0.68
N GLU A 23 48.33 21.26 -0.47
CA GLU A 23 48.81 22.48 0.18
C GLU A 23 49.21 23.48 -0.90
N THR A 24 48.80 24.74 -0.76
CA THR A 24 49.15 25.79 -1.72
C THR A 24 49.86 26.92 -1.02
N ASP A 25 51.10 27.15 -1.44
CA ASP A 25 51.89 28.30 -1.04
C ASP A 25 51.62 29.43 -2.03
N THR A 26 50.91 30.48 -1.59
CA THR A 26 50.65 31.66 -2.43
C THR A 26 51.89 32.54 -2.58
N SER A 27 53.05 32.12 -2.04
CA SER A 27 54.29 32.89 -2.03
C SER A 27 55.04 33.00 -3.37
N ASN A 28 54.47 32.50 -4.48
CA ASN A 28 55.09 32.59 -5.81
C ASN A 28 54.28 33.46 -6.78
N GLU A 29 54.16 34.75 -6.46
CA GLU A 29 54.00 35.76 -7.50
C GLU A 29 55.36 36.03 -8.15
N HIS A 30 55.63 35.38 -9.29
CA HIS A 30 56.63 35.90 -10.23
C HIS A 30 56.06 37.14 -10.92
N SER A 31 56.06 38.26 -10.21
CA SER A 31 55.78 39.58 -10.79
C SER A 31 56.97 39.99 -11.67
N ASN A 32 56.75 40.00 -12.98
CA ASN A 32 57.57 40.81 -13.87
C ASN A 32 57.04 42.26 -13.73
N GLU A 33 57.91 43.25 -13.49
CA GLU A 33 57.57 44.66 -13.19
C GLU A 33 56.70 45.39 -14.26
N HIS A 34 56.34 44.73 -15.36
CA HIS A 34 55.64 45.32 -16.49
C HIS A 34 54.35 44.60 -16.93
N VAL A 35 54.03 43.42 -16.35
CA VAL A 35 52.80 42.69 -16.67
C VAL A 35 52.26 42.03 -15.40
N GLN A 36 51.10 42.50 -14.93
CA GLN A 36 50.28 41.74 -13.98
C GLN A 36 49.47 40.70 -14.76
N TYR A 37 49.62 39.44 -14.40
CA TYR A 37 48.76 38.36 -14.87
C TYR A 37 48.28 37.59 -13.65
N GLU A 38 47.01 37.19 -13.66
CA GLU A 38 46.40 36.38 -12.62
C GLU A 38 46.16 34.99 -13.23
N TRP A 39 46.78 33.95 -12.66
CA TRP A 39 46.51 32.58 -13.09
C TRP A 39 45.29 32.06 -12.36
N GLU A 40 44.12 32.12 -12.99
CA GLU A 40 42.98 31.34 -12.53
C GLU A 40 43.08 29.94 -13.13
N HIS A 41 43.50 28.96 -12.32
CA HIS A 41 43.49 27.55 -12.72
C HIS A 41 42.05 27.05 -12.76
N ILE A 42 41.32 27.38 -13.83
CA ILE A 42 40.02 26.77 -14.12
C ILE A 42 40.33 25.35 -14.62
N HIS A 43 40.19 24.35 -13.75
CA HIS A 43 40.31 22.95 -14.14
C HIS A 43 39.11 22.57 -15.01
N CYS A 44 39.22 22.77 -16.32
CA CYS A 44 38.30 22.19 -17.30
C CYS A 44 38.68 20.72 -17.54
N GLY A 45 38.62 19.89 -16.50
CA GLY A 45 38.80 18.45 -16.61
C GLY A 45 37.48 17.80 -17.02
N TYR A 46 37.48 17.02 -18.10
CA TYR A 46 36.53 15.93 -18.22
C TYR A 46 36.88 14.92 -17.11
N GLU A 47 36.33 15.12 -15.91
CA GLU A 47 36.44 14.15 -14.85
C GLU A 47 35.52 12.97 -15.17
N GLU A 48 36.10 11.77 -15.33
CA GLU A 48 35.32 10.53 -15.45
C GLU A 48 34.58 10.18 -14.14
N ASN A 49 35.04 10.72 -13.01
CA ASN A 49 34.43 10.51 -11.71
C ASN A 49 33.07 11.21 -11.61
N ASP A 50 32.20 10.64 -10.78
CA ASP A 50 30.89 11.22 -10.49
C ASP A 50 31.04 12.49 -9.66
N PHE A 51 31.99 12.49 -8.72
CA PHE A 51 32.44 13.70 -8.01
C PHE A 51 33.88 13.60 -7.47
N LEU A 52 34.52 14.76 -7.28
CA LEU A 52 35.80 14.96 -6.62
C LEU A 52 35.64 16.00 -5.50
N LEU A 53 36.01 15.63 -4.28
CA LEU A 53 36.22 16.59 -3.19
C LEU A 53 37.70 16.98 -3.14
N ARG A 54 38.01 18.22 -3.49
CA ARG A 54 39.35 18.80 -3.32
C ARG A 54 39.41 19.61 -2.03
N VAL A 55 40.29 19.19 -1.14
CA VAL A 55 40.61 19.84 0.14
C VAL A 55 41.93 20.60 -0.04
N GLN A 56 41.89 21.92 0.02
CA GLN A 56 43.05 22.77 -0.18
C GLN A 56 43.38 23.52 1.11
N ARG A 57 44.59 23.35 1.63
CA ARG A 57 45.10 24.18 2.73
C ARG A 57 45.88 25.35 2.16
N VAL A 58 45.47 26.56 2.50
CA VAL A 58 46.17 27.79 2.12
C VAL A 58 47.19 28.11 3.21
N THR A 59 48.48 27.92 2.93
CA THR A 59 49.53 27.98 3.96
C THR A 59 49.68 29.38 4.57
N ALA A 60 49.42 30.42 3.79
CA ALA A 60 49.53 31.82 4.22
C ALA A 60 48.45 32.24 5.23
N THR A 61 47.21 31.78 5.06
CA THR A 61 46.08 32.11 5.95
C THR A 61 45.77 31.00 6.95
N ASN A 62 46.35 29.80 6.75
CA ASN A 62 46.02 28.57 7.46
C ASN A 62 44.53 28.19 7.37
N GLU A 63 43.87 28.61 6.29
CA GLU A 63 42.48 28.27 5.98
C GLU A 63 42.40 26.95 5.20
N LEU A 64 41.27 26.25 5.36
CA LEU A 64 40.94 25.06 4.59
C LEU A 64 39.80 25.41 3.63
N SER A 65 40.08 25.31 2.33
CA SER A 65 39.08 25.44 1.27
C SER A 65 38.61 24.06 0.81
N LEU A 66 37.30 23.90 0.65
CA LEU A 66 36.66 22.68 0.16
C LEU A 66 36.04 22.99 -1.20
N HIS A 67 36.48 22.30 -2.25
CA HIS A 67 35.93 22.41 -3.59
C HIS A 67 35.30 21.08 -3.99
N PHE A 68 34.09 21.13 -4.53
CA PHE A 68 33.39 19.97 -5.08
C PHE A 68 33.27 20.10 -6.60
N ASP A 69 33.98 19.24 -7.32
CA ASP A 69 33.80 19.06 -8.76
C ASP A 69 32.84 17.87 -8.95
N TYR A 70 31.78 18.01 -9.77
CA TYR A 70 30.73 16.98 -9.88
C TYR A 70 30.05 16.95 -11.26
N GLN A 71 29.49 15.79 -11.61
CA GLN A 71 28.72 15.63 -12.85
C GLN A 71 27.32 16.21 -12.71
N ILE A 72 27.04 17.30 -13.42
CA ILE A 72 25.70 17.94 -13.45
C ILE A 72 24.59 17.04 -14.02
N ALA A 73 24.95 15.97 -14.74
CA ALA A 73 24.00 14.96 -15.21
C ALA A 73 23.52 14.01 -14.09
N LYS A 74 24.22 13.98 -12.95
CA LYS A 74 23.96 13.10 -11.81
C LYS A 74 23.56 13.84 -10.55
N PHE A 75 24.04 15.07 -10.35
CA PHE A 75 23.81 15.86 -9.14
C PHE A 75 23.35 17.28 -9.48
N SER A 76 22.40 17.79 -8.71
CA SER A 76 22.03 19.19 -8.74
C SER A 76 22.97 20.04 -7.86
N PRO A 77 23.12 21.35 -8.17
CA PRO A 77 23.89 22.25 -7.32
C PRO A 77 23.40 22.28 -5.86
N GLU A 78 22.09 22.21 -5.64
CA GLU A 78 21.48 22.20 -4.31
C GLU A 78 21.83 20.93 -3.53
N GLU A 79 21.90 19.77 -4.20
CA GLU A 79 22.31 18.51 -3.58
C GLU A 79 23.77 18.54 -3.13
N ILE A 80 24.65 19.15 -3.92
CA ILE A 80 26.08 19.30 -3.61
C ILE A 80 26.29 20.33 -2.51
N GLN A 81 25.58 21.45 -2.54
CA GLN A 81 25.62 22.44 -1.46
C GLN A 81 25.21 21.80 -0.13
N ARG A 82 24.10 21.04 -0.10
CA ARG A 82 23.66 20.33 1.10
C ARG A 82 24.70 19.34 1.61
N GLN A 83 25.37 18.62 0.72
CA GLN A 83 26.46 17.72 1.09
C GLN A 83 27.66 18.48 1.67
N LEU A 84 28.07 19.60 1.06
CA LEU A 84 29.13 20.46 1.56
C LEU A 84 28.85 20.95 2.99
N GLU A 85 27.62 21.40 3.26
CA GLU A 85 27.17 21.80 4.60
C GLU A 85 27.29 20.64 5.60
N GLN A 86 26.95 19.41 5.19
CA GLN A 86 27.12 18.21 6.02
C GLN A 86 28.58 17.87 6.27
N TYR A 87 29.47 18.01 5.26
CA TYR A 87 30.91 17.80 5.44
C TYR A 87 31.49 18.77 6.47
N VAL A 88 31.14 20.05 6.37
CA VAL A 88 31.58 21.07 7.33
C VAL A 88 31.06 20.73 8.73
N TYR A 89 29.78 20.40 8.85
CA TYR A 89 29.18 20.02 10.14
C TYR A 89 29.87 18.80 10.78
N VAL A 90 30.16 17.76 10.01
CA VAL A 90 30.88 16.57 10.49
C VAL A 90 32.30 16.92 10.93
N ILE A 91 33.01 17.79 10.19
CA ILE A 91 34.35 18.26 10.58
C ILE A 91 34.26 18.99 11.92
N GLU A 92 33.28 19.87 12.10
CA GLU A 92 33.07 20.60 13.36
C GLU A 92 32.77 19.65 14.53
N GLU A 93 31.92 18.64 14.33
CA GLU A 93 31.59 17.63 15.35
C GLU A 93 32.82 16.81 15.76
N VAL A 94 33.66 16.40 14.80
CA VAL A 94 34.91 15.67 15.05
C VAL A 94 35.91 16.55 15.80
N LEU A 95 36.05 17.81 15.42
CA LEU A 95 36.96 18.75 16.08
C LEU A 95 36.51 19.07 17.51
N ALA A 96 35.21 19.16 17.76
CA ALA A 96 34.66 19.42 19.08
C ALA A 96 34.87 18.25 20.05
N GLN A 97 34.81 17.00 19.55
CA GLN A 97 34.99 15.78 20.35
C GLN A 97 35.81 14.72 19.60
N PRO A 98 37.15 14.83 19.56
CA PRO A 98 37.99 13.94 18.75
C PRO A 98 37.95 12.46 19.16
N GLU A 99 37.67 12.18 20.43
CA GLU A 99 37.56 10.82 20.98
C GLU A 99 36.15 10.22 20.82
N ARG A 100 35.22 10.96 20.20
CA ARG A 100 33.86 10.48 19.94
C ARG A 100 33.90 9.33 18.96
N SER A 101 33.08 8.31 19.23
CA SER A 101 32.94 7.18 18.33
C SER A 101 32.32 7.61 17.00
N ILE A 102 32.90 7.15 15.89
CA ILE A 102 32.49 7.52 14.52
C ILE A 102 31.01 7.21 14.26
N ASP A 103 30.50 6.09 14.80
CA ASP A 103 29.11 5.65 14.66
C ASP A 103 28.07 6.60 15.29
N SER A 104 28.51 7.48 16.19
CA SER A 104 27.65 8.41 16.90
C SER A 104 27.55 9.78 16.24
N ILE A 105 28.38 10.07 15.22
CA ILE A 105 28.40 11.37 14.54
C ILE A 105 27.15 11.50 13.66
N GLU A 106 26.34 12.53 13.88
CA GLU A 106 25.20 12.82 13.02
C GLU A 106 25.68 13.56 11.76
N ILE A 107 25.30 13.06 10.58
CA ILE A 107 25.64 13.71 9.29
C ILE A 107 24.64 14.83 8.98
N CYS A 108 23.38 14.64 9.37
CA CYS A 108 22.31 15.60 9.12
C CYS A 108 22.43 16.78 10.08
N THR A 109 22.51 18.00 9.54
CA THR A 109 22.57 19.19 10.39
C THR A 109 21.25 19.37 11.16
N PRO A 110 21.24 20.11 12.29
CA PRO A 110 20.03 20.39 13.03
C PRO A 110 18.91 21.01 12.17
N GLU A 111 19.27 21.89 11.24
CA GLU A 111 18.35 22.56 10.31
C GLU A 111 17.75 21.56 9.32
N GLN A 112 18.58 20.72 8.71
CA GLN A 112 18.13 19.67 7.78
C GLN A 112 17.24 18.65 8.49
N ARG A 113 17.57 18.29 9.73
CA ARG A 113 16.74 17.42 10.56
C ARG A 113 15.39 18.06 10.85
N ALA A 114 15.38 19.35 11.22
CA ALA A 114 14.14 20.10 11.44
C ALA A 114 13.29 20.20 10.16
N GLU A 115 13.92 20.40 9.00
CA GLU A 115 13.26 20.40 7.70
C GLU A 115 12.63 19.04 7.38
N LEU A 116 13.37 17.93 7.57
CA LEU A 116 12.85 16.58 7.39
C LEU A 116 11.66 16.31 8.32
N MET A 117 11.79 16.65 9.60
CA MET A 117 10.70 16.47 10.55
C MET A 117 9.48 17.30 10.15
N THR A 118 9.64 18.54 9.71
CA THR A 118 8.53 19.41 9.32
C THR A 118 7.87 18.95 8.01
N SER A 119 8.66 18.58 7.02
CA SER A 119 8.20 18.20 5.67
C SER A 119 7.36 16.92 5.69
N PHE A 120 7.70 15.97 6.56
CA PHE A 120 6.97 14.71 6.70
C PHE A 120 5.95 14.70 7.85
N GLN A 121 5.88 15.76 8.66
CA GLN A 121 4.87 15.92 9.74
C GLN A 121 3.56 16.60 9.29
N ALA A 122 3.43 17.02 8.03
CA ALA A 122 2.22 17.68 7.52
C ALA A 122 0.93 16.85 7.70
N ALA A 123 1.05 15.55 7.99
CA ALA A 123 -0.05 14.64 8.31
C ALA A 123 -0.29 14.41 9.82
N LYS A 124 0.20 15.28 10.72
CA LYS A 124 -0.44 15.44 12.04
C LYS A 124 -1.78 16.13 11.82
N THR A 125 -2.73 15.41 11.22
CA THR A 125 -4.14 15.79 11.26
C THR A 125 -4.46 15.94 12.73
N GLN A 126 -4.83 17.15 13.15
CA GLN A 126 -5.35 17.44 14.48
C GLN A 126 -6.75 16.81 14.66
N GLU A 127 -6.94 15.57 14.24
CA GLU A 127 -8.15 14.84 14.55
C GLU A 127 -7.98 14.25 15.95
N SER A 128 -8.54 14.97 16.92
CA SER A 128 -8.68 14.52 18.31
C SER A 128 -9.60 13.29 18.45
N ASN A 129 -10.26 12.88 17.36
CA ASN A 129 -11.20 11.78 17.34
C ASN A 129 -10.58 10.59 16.60
N PRO A 130 -10.64 9.38 17.19
CA PRO A 130 -10.25 8.18 16.48
C PRO A 130 -11.11 8.01 15.21
N SER A 131 -10.49 7.59 14.10
CA SER A 131 -11.23 7.24 12.89
C SER A 131 -12.30 6.18 13.21
N PRO A 132 -13.50 6.28 12.62
CA PRO A 132 -14.56 5.32 12.89
C PRO A 132 -14.12 3.91 12.48
N LEU A 133 -14.52 2.90 13.25
CA LEU A 133 -14.27 1.51 12.91
C LEU A 133 -15.08 1.13 11.66
N VAL A 134 -14.51 0.29 10.80
CA VAL A 134 -15.10 -0.03 9.48
C VAL A 134 -16.51 -0.60 9.59
N VAL A 135 -16.76 -1.46 10.58
CA VAL A 135 -18.10 -2.04 10.82
C VAL A 135 -19.12 -0.96 11.20
N GLN A 136 -18.73 0.00 12.04
CA GLN A 136 -19.59 1.13 12.42
C GLN A 136 -19.87 2.03 11.22
N ALA A 137 -18.83 2.44 10.48
CA ALA A 137 -18.98 3.29 9.32
C ALA A 137 -19.85 2.64 8.22
N PHE A 138 -19.74 1.32 8.04
CA PHE A 138 -20.61 0.56 7.15
C PHE A 138 -22.07 0.55 7.63
N ASN A 139 -22.31 0.31 8.93
CA ASN A 139 -23.67 0.30 9.49
C ASN A 139 -24.35 1.66 9.28
N GLU A 140 -23.66 2.76 9.60
CA GLU A 140 -24.15 4.11 9.36
C GLU A 140 -24.48 4.36 7.88
N GLN A 141 -23.64 3.88 6.96
CA GLN A 141 -23.90 3.99 5.53
C GLN A 141 -25.10 3.13 5.09
N CYS A 142 -25.22 1.92 5.63
CA CYS A 142 -26.34 1.01 5.35
C CYS A 142 -27.68 1.61 5.80
N GLU A 143 -27.71 2.32 6.93
CA GLU A 143 -28.90 3.04 7.39
C GLU A 143 -29.26 4.23 6.49
N ARG A 144 -28.25 4.95 5.97
CA ARG A 144 -28.45 6.09 5.07
C ARG A 144 -29.03 5.67 3.72
N THR A 145 -28.53 4.59 3.12
CA THR A 145 -28.91 4.17 1.76
C THR A 145 -29.12 2.65 1.64
N PRO A 146 -30.08 2.06 2.35
CA PRO A 146 -30.23 0.60 2.43
C PRO A 146 -30.54 -0.06 1.07
N GLU A 147 -31.31 0.62 0.22
CA GLU A 147 -31.73 0.11 -1.09
C GLU A 147 -30.74 0.43 -2.22
N ALA A 148 -29.67 1.19 -1.94
CA ALA A 148 -28.63 1.42 -2.93
C ALA A 148 -27.84 0.12 -3.18
N ILE A 149 -27.36 -0.06 -4.41
CA ILE A 149 -26.48 -1.19 -4.73
C ILE A 149 -25.15 -1.01 -3.99
N ALA A 150 -24.71 -2.04 -3.29
CA ALA A 150 -23.42 -2.07 -2.61
C ALA A 150 -22.37 -2.77 -3.48
N ILE A 151 -22.73 -3.92 -4.06
CA ILE A 151 -21.81 -4.76 -4.82
C ILE A 151 -22.47 -5.21 -6.13
N ARG A 152 -21.71 -5.17 -7.22
CA ARG A 152 -22.03 -5.83 -8.49
C ARG A 152 -20.96 -6.87 -8.80
N CYS A 153 -21.38 -8.07 -9.18
CA CYS A 153 -20.49 -9.16 -9.57
C CYS A 153 -21.16 -9.95 -10.68
N ASP A 154 -20.62 -9.85 -11.90
CA ASP A 154 -21.24 -10.42 -13.10
C ASP A 154 -22.72 -10.00 -13.24
N GLN A 155 -23.67 -10.94 -13.39
CA GLN A 155 -25.11 -10.65 -13.51
C GLN A 155 -25.80 -10.42 -12.15
N GLN A 156 -25.07 -10.53 -11.05
CA GLN A 156 -25.61 -10.38 -9.70
C GLN A 156 -25.28 -9.00 -9.14
N SER A 157 -26.22 -8.46 -8.39
CA SER A 157 -25.99 -7.27 -7.57
C SER A 157 -26.71 -7.43 -6.25
N ILE A 158 -26.14 -6.88 -5.19
CA ILE A 158 -26.80 -6.82 -3.89
C ILE A 158 -26.81 -5.40 -3.33
N THR A 159 -27.87 -5.08 -2.61
CA THR A 159 -28.03 -3.80 -1.91
C THR A 159 -27.22 -3.76 -0.61
N TYR A 160 -27.07 -2.56 -0.04
CA TYR A 160 -26.51 -2.40 1.30
C TYR A 160 -27.27 -3.19 2.35
N ARG A 161 -28.61 -3.18 2.29
CA ARG A 161 -29.47 -3.96 3.18
C ARG A 161 -29.21 -5.46 3.02
N GLU A 162 -29.18 -5.96 1.80
CA GLU A 162 -28.94 -7.39 1.53
C GLU A 162 -27.56 -7.84 2.01
N LEU A 163 -26.52 -7.03 1.79
CA LEU A 163 -25.18 -7.29 2.32
C LEU A 163 -25.18 -7.37 3.84
N SER A 164 -25.80 -6.39 4.50
CA SER A 164 -25.93 -6.34 5.96
C SER A 164 -26.68 -7.56 6.50
N THR A 165 -27.81 -7.93 5.89
CA THR A 165 -28.63 -9.07 6.32
C THR A 165 -27.87 -10.39 6.15
N ARG A 166 -27.21 -10.61 5.01
CA ARG A 166 -26.41 -11.83 4.79
C ARG A 166 -25.25 -11.93 5.78
N ALA A 167 -24.57 -10.81 6.04
CA ALA A 167 -23.49 -10.77 7.02
C ALA A 167 -23.97 -11.04 8.46
N GLU A 168 -25.14 -10.52 8.85
CA GLU A 168 -25.71 -10.83 10.17
C GLU A 168 -26.12 -12.29 10.32
N ARG A 169 -26.63 -12.90 9.24
CA ARG A 169 -26.92 -14.35 9.24
C ARG A 169 -25.64 -15.14 9.46
N LEU A 170 -24.56 -14.81 8.75
CA LEU A 170 -23.27 -15.46 8.94
C LEU A 170 -22.73 -15.25 10.37
N SER A 171 -22.78 -14.02 10.89
CA SER A 171 -22.28 -13.70 12.23
C SER A 171 -23.00 -14.52 13.31
N ALA A 172 -24.33 -14.67 13.21
CA ALA A 172 -25.11 -15.49 14.13
C ALA A 172 -24.71 -16.98 14.07
N HIS A 173 -24.47 -17.53 12.88
CA HIS A 173 -23.99 -18.91 12.73
C HIS A 173 -22.59 -19.09 13.33
N LEU A 174 -21.69 -18.12 13.15
CA LEU A 174 -20.35 -18.14 13.74
C LEU A 174 -20.42 -18.07 15.27
N ARG A 175 -21.23 -17.17 15.84
CA ARG A 175 -21.43 -17.07 17.30
C ARG A 175 -22.02 -18.36 17.88
N ASN A 176 -22.96 -19.01 17.17
CA ASN A 176 -23.52 -20.31 17.57
C ASN A 176 -22.48 -21.44 17.57
N LYS A 177 -21.38 -21.29 16.81
CA LYS A 177 -20.21 -22.20 16.84
C LYS A 177 -19.17 -21.79 17.89
N GLY A 178 -19.46 -20.78 18.71
CA GLY A 178 -18.56 -20.29 19.75
C GLY A 178 -17.42 -19.41 19.22
N ILE A 179 -17.52 -18.90 17.99
CA ILE A 179 -16.58 -17.91 17.46
C ILE A 179 -16.85 -16.56 18.12
N GLY A 180 -15.78 -15.91 18.59
CA GLY A 180 -15.86 -14.60 19.23
C GLY A 180 -14.57 -13.80 19.10
N GLN A 181 -14.31 -12.97 20.10
CA GLN A 181 -13.11 -12.15 20.18
C GLN A 181 -11.84 -13.00 20.12
N ASP A 182 -10.83 -12.50 19.41
CA ASP A 182 -9.49 -13.11 19.22
C ASP A 182 -9.47 -14.42 18.43
N ASP A 183 -10.63 -14.88 17.93
CA ASP A 183 -10.70 -16.04 17.04
C ASP A 183 -10.35 -15.68 15.60
N VAL A 184 -9.80 -16.67 14.89
CA VAL A 184 -9.47 -16.56 13.46
C VAL A 184 -10.34 -17.52 12.65
N VAL A 185 -11.01 -16.97 11.64
CA VAL A 185 -11.87 -17.70 10.70
C VAL A 185 -11.23 -17.69 9.31
N GLY A 186 -11.10 -18.85 8.68
CA GLY A 186 -10.63 -18.96 7.30
C GLY A 186 -11.74 -18.62 6.30
N ILE A 187 -11.43 -17.80 5.29
CA ILE A 187 -12.30 -17.60 4.12
C ILE A 187 -11.64 -18.35 2.96
N LEU A 188 -12.16 -19.53 2.61
CA LEU A 188 -11.64 -20.36 1.52
C LEU A 188 -12.67 -20.43 0.39
N MET A 189 -12.56 -19.53 -0.58
CA MET A 189 -13.45 -19.46 -1.74
C MET A 189 -12.82 -18.62 -2.86
N GLU A 190 -13.38 -18.69 -4.05
CA GLU A 190 -13.03 -17.75 -5.11
C GLU A 190 -13.66 -16.38 -4.84
N ARG A 191 -13.12 -15.37 -5.51
CA ARG A 191 -13.57 -13.98 -5.37
C ARG A 191 -15.04 -13.85 -5.83
N SER A 192 -15.91 -13.45 -4.91
CA SER A 192 -17.35 -13.26 -5.16
C SER A 192 -17.97 -12.26 -4.16
N ILE A 193 -19.25 -11.93 -4.34
CA ILE A 193 -20.04 -11.15 -3.36
C ILE A 193 -19.89 -11.76 -1.95
N ASP A 194 -19.88 -13.08 -1.89
CA ASP A 194 -19.82 -13.86 -0.67
C ASP A 194 -18.47 -13.76 0.05
N THR A 195 -17.40 -13.39 -0.64
CA THR A 195 -16.13 -13.02 -0.01
C THR A 195 -16.32 -11.80 0.90
N ILE A 196 -17.04 -10.76 0.43
CA ILE A 196 -17.28 -9.53 1.23
C ILE A 196 -18.32 -9.80 2.33
N VAL A 197 -19.35 -10.59 2.05
CA VAL A 197 -20.31 -11.07 3.09
C VAL A 197 -19.54 -11.78 4.21
N SER A 198 -18.58 -12.64 3.85
CA SER A 198 -17.75 -13.37 4.81
C SER A 198 -16.91 -12.44 5.67
N MET A 199 -16.24 -11.46 5.07
CA MET A 199 -15.46 -10.45 5.81
C MET A 199 -16.32 -9.72 6.85
N LEU A 200 -17.49 -9.21 6.44
CA LEU A 200 -18.37 -8.47 7.35
C LEU A 200 -18.98 -9.34 8.45
N GLY A 201 -19.44 -10.55 8.08
CA GLY A 201 -20.05 -11.47 9.04
C GLY A 201 -19.07 -11.96 10.10
N ILE A 202 -17.81 -12.19 9.72
CA ILE A 202 -16.73 -12.55 10.64
C ILE A 202 -16.42 -11.40 11.60
N TRP A 203 -16.29 -10.17 11.10
CA TRP A 203 -16.10 -8.99 11.95
C TRP A 203 -17.27 -8.76 12.92
N ARG A 204 -18.52 -8.97 12.47
CA ARG A 204 -19.72 -8.89 13.33
C ARG A 204 -19.85 -10.05 14.32
N ALA A 205 -19.12 -11.14 14.12
CA ALA A 205 -18.94 -12.18 15.11
C ALA A 205 -17.84 -11.84 16.13
N GLY A 206 -17.09 -10.76 15.93
CA GLY A 206 -15.99 -10.31 16.78
C GLY A 206 -14.64 -10.97 16.44
N ALA A 207 -14.56 -11.72 15.35
CA ALA A 207 -13.38 -12.49 14.97
C ALA A 207 -12.60 -11.82 13.82
N ALA A 208 -11.34 -12.21 13.67
CA ALA A 208 -10.51 -11.88 12.52
C ALA A 208 -10.68 -12.94 11.43
N TYR A 209 -10.39 -12.57 10.18
CA TYR A 209 -10.33 -13.54 9.10
C TYR A 209 -8.93 -13.71 8.49
N ILE A 210 -8.72 -14.85 7.84
CA ILE A 210 -7.61 -15.10 6.92
C ILE A 210 -8.17 -15.44 5.53
N PRO A 211 -7.84 -14.67 4.48
CA PRO A 211 -8.24 -14.99 3.11
C PRO A 211 -7.35 -16.10 2.54
N LEU A 212 -7.99 -17.12 1.96
CA LEU A 212 -7.33 -18.29 1.38
C LEU A 212 -7.84 -18.51 -0.03
N GLU A 213 -6.96 -18.36 -1.01
CA GLU A 213 -7.29 -18.62 -2.41
C GLU A 213 -7.26 -20.10 -2.74
N PRO A 214 -8.32 -20.67 -3.35
CA PRO A 214 -8.35 -22.07 -3.76
C PRO A 214 -7.25 -22.48 -4.74
N ALA A 215 -6.65 -21.51 -5.44
CA ALA A 215 -5.56 -21.73 -6.38
C ALA A 215 -4.20 -21.96 -5.70
N LEU A 216 -4.07 -21.69 -4.40
CA LEU A 216 -2.83 -21.95 -3.66
C LEU A 216 -2.59 -23.46 -3.50
N PRO A 217 -1.31 -23.90 -3.46
CA PRO A 217 -0.98 -25.29 -3.15
C PRO A 217 -1.59 -25.73 -1.81
N HIS A 218 -2.08 -26.97 -1.73
CA HIS A 218 -2.74 -27.49 -0.52
C HIS A 218 -1.84 -27.45 0.72
N GLU A 219 -0.55 -27.72 0.57
CA GLU A 219 0.43 -27.63 1.65
C GLU A 219 0.53 -26.20 2.20
N ARG A 220 0.45 -25.20 1.32
CA ARG A 220 0.49 -23.79 1.72
C ARG A 220 -0.77 -23.38 2.48
N ILE A 221 -1.95 -23.81 2.02
CA ILE A 221 -3.22 -23.58 2.73
C ILE A 221 -3.17 -24.26 4.11
N SER A 222 -2.73 -25.52 4.16
CA SER A 222 -2.64 -26.29 5.41
C SER A 222 -1.67 -25.64 6.41
N PHE A 223 -0.53 -25.15 5.94
CA PHE A 223 0.42 -24.38 6.75
C PHE A 223 -0.25 -23.12 7.32
N MET A 224 -0.86 -22.29 6.47
CA MET A 224 -1.50 -21.03 6.88
C MET A 224 -2.63 -21.26 7.89
N LEU A 225 -3.49 -22.25 7.67
CA LEU A 225 -4.57 -22.62 8.60
C LEU A 225 -4.04 -23.05 9.97
N THR A 226 -2.94 -23.81 9.98
CA THR A 226 -2.32 -24.32 11.21
C THR A 226 -1.61 -23.21 11.98
N ASP A 227 -0.80 -22.42 11.28
CA ASP A 227 0.00 -21.32 11.85
C ASP A 227 -0.89 -20.21 12.42
N SER A 228 -2.01 -19.90 11.77
CA SER A 228 -3.00 -18.91 12.24
C SER A 228 -4.03 -19.45 13.23
N SER A 229 -3.93 -20.72 13.64
CA SER A 229 -4.85 -21.37 14.59
C SER A 229 -6.34 -21.22 14.22
N VAL A 230 -6.67 -21.32 12.92
CA VAL A 230 -8.04 -21.19 12.42
C VAL A 230 -8.98 -22.19 13.12
N LYS A 231 -10.12 -21.69 13.59
CA LYS A 231 -11.17 -22.52 14.22
C LYS A 231 -12.20 -23.04 13.23
N VAL A 232 -12.68 -22.16 12.34
CA VAL A 232 -13.75 -22.45 11.37
C VAL A 232 -13.31 -21.97 10.00
N ILE A 233 -13.68 -22.70 8.94
CA ILE A 233 -13.46 -22.29 7.55
C ILE A 233 -14.83 -22.03 6.90
N VAL A 234 -15.06 -20.80 6.47
CA VAL A 234 -16.21 -20.41 5.65
C VAL A 234 -15.90 -20.69 4.18
N THR A 235 -16.79 -21.44 3.53
CA THR A 235 -16.64 -21.85 2.12
C THR A 235 -18.01 -22.12 1.47
N HIS A 236 -18.01 -22.38 0.15
CA HIS A 236 -19.18 -22.88 -0.56
C HIS A 236 -19.26 -24.40 -0.53
N ARG A 237 -20.48 -24.92 -0.64
CA ARG A 237 -20.73 -26.35 -0.62
C ARG A 237 -19.92 -27.09 -1.70
N GLY A 238 -19.20 -28.12 -1.27
CA GLY A 238 -18.47 -29.03 -2.13
C GLY A 238 -17.04 -28.59 -2.42
N LEU A 239 -16.66 -27.34 -2.14
CA LEU A 239 -15.29 -26.87 -2.31
C LEU A 239 -14.36 -27.52 -1.29
N GLU A 240 -14.86 -27.81 -0.09
CA GLU A 240 -14.12 -28.51 0.97
C GLU A 240 -13.55 -29.85 0.49
N ARG A 241 -14.25 -30.54 -0.41
CA ARG A 241 -13.83 -31.85 -0.94
C ARG A 241 -12.62 -31.79 -1.87
N ARG A 242 -12.25 -30.61 -2.36
CA ARG A 242 -11.05 -30.41 -3.19
C ARG A 242 -9.77 -30.40 -2.35
N PHE A 243 -9.87 -30.13 -1.05
CA PHE A 243 -8.73 -29.94 -0.18
C PHE A 243 -8.50 -31.16 0.70
N GLN A 244 -7.29 -31.69 0.63
CA GLN A 244 -6.79 -32.69 1.59
C GLN A 244 -5.99 -31.91 2.63
N ILE A 245 -6.61 -31.64 3.78
CA ILE A 245 -5.99 -30.92 4.88
C ILE A 245 -5.81 -31.89 6.03
N ASP A 246 -4.59 -31.97 6.58
CA ASP A 246 -4.21 -32.98 7.57
C ASP A 246 -4.99 -32.87 8.90
N ARG A 247 -5.45 -31.66 9.23
CA ARG A 247 -6.24 -31.38 10.43
C ARG A 247 -7.73 -31.30 10.10
N VAL A 248 -8.55 -31.84 10.99
CA VAL A 248 -10.00 -31.69 10.92
C VAL A 248 -10.37 -30.26 11.30
N TYR A 249 -10.88 -29.52 10.33
CA TYR A 249 -11.47 -28.19 10.52
C TYR A 249 -13.00 -28.27 10.48
N GLU A 250 -13.65 -27.36 11.19
CA GLU A 250 -15.09 -27.18 11.07
C GLU A 250 -15.39 -26.32 9.85
N TRP A 251 -16.11 -26.90 8.88
CA TRP A 251 -16.49 -26.23 7.64
C TRP A 251 -17.87 -25.62 7.77
N LEU A 252 -17.97 -24.31 7.54
CA LEU A 252 -19.22 -23.58 7.48
C LEU A 252 -19.59 -23.32 6.01
N ASP A 253 -20.66 -23.97 5.58
CA ASP A 253 -21.26 -23.81 4.27
C ASP A 253 -22.08 -22.52 4.23
N LEU A 254 -21.60 -21.54 3.47
CA LEU A 254 -22.24 -20.23 3.39
C LEU A 254 -23.63 -20.29 2.73
N ASP A 255 -23.84 -21.23 1.80
CA ASP A 255 -25.11 -21.40 1.09
C ASP A 255 -26.24 -21.85 2.04
N LYS A 256 -25.88 -22.55 3.13
CA LYS A 256 -26.86 -22.91 4.18
C LYS A 256 -27.21 -21.74 5.08
N CYS A 257 -26.23 -20.88 5.37
CA CYS A 257 -26.45 -19.69 6.16
C CYS A 257 -27.45 -18.73 5.48
N THR A 258 -27.49 -18.74 4.15
CA THR A 258 -28.43 -17.95 3.35
C THR A 258 -29.78 -18.64 3.16
N ALA A 259 -29.85 -19.98 3.11
CA ALA A 259 -31.07 -20.76 2.85
C ALA A 259 -31.91 -21.13 4.10
N ASP A 260 -31.30 -21.28 5.28
CA ASP A 260 -32.04 -21.63 6.52
C ASP A 260 -33.03 -20.52 6.97
N SER A 261 -33.00 -19.34 6.33
CA SER A 261 -33.87 -18.19 6.64
C SER A 261 -35.25 -18.19 6.02
N ASP A 262 -35.52 -18.87 4.89
CA ASP A 262 -36.90 -18.95 4.35
C ASP A 262 -37.86 -19.59 5.38
N LYS A 263 -37.31 -20.39 6.31
CA LYS A 263 -38.02 -21.04 7.41
C LYS A 263 -37.94 -20.28 8.75
N GLN A 264 -37.03 -19.33 8.89
CA GLN A 264 -36.82 -18.56 10.14
C GLN A 264 -37.39 -17.14 10.06
N GLU A 265 -37.47 -16.51 8.89
CA GLU A 265 -38.17 -15.22 8.71
C GLU A 265 -39.65 -15.35 9.09
N SER A 266 -40.30 -16.46 8.73
CA SER A 266 -41.67 -16.77 9.18
C SER A 266 -41.81 -16.98 10.69
N ARG A 267 -40.73 -17.36 11.39
CA ARG A 267 -40.71 -17.51 12.87
C ARG A 267 -40.39 -16.20 13.58
N GLN A 268 -39.49 -15.38 13.04
CA GLN A 268 -39.15 -14.08 13.61
C GLN A 268 -40.25 -13.03 13.39
N GLU A 269 -40.93 -13.01 12.24
CA GLU A 269 -42.13 -12.16 12.05
C GLU A 269 -43.26 -12.52 13.03
N SER A 270 -43.39 -13.79 13.39
CA SER A 270 -44.36 -14.25 14.39
C SER A 270 -43.94 -13.96 15.85
N GLN A 271 -42.65 -13.75 16.11
CA GLN A 271 -42.10 -13.44 17.44
C GLN A 271 -41.93 -11.94 17.70
N LEU A 272 -41.82 -11.11 16.66
CA LEU A 272 -41.81 -9.64 16.74
C LEU A 272 -43.17 -9.05 17.16
N LEU A 273 -44.24 -9.85 17.16
CA LEU A 273 -45.57 -9.48 17.63
C LEU A 273 -45.77 -9.63 19.15
N ASN A 274 -44.77 -10.13 19.88
CA ASN A 274 -44.80 -10.23 21.35
C ASN A 274 -43.75 -9.31 21.98
N ASP A 275 -44.21 -8.14 22.44
CA ASP A 275 -43.65 -7.21 23.43
C ASP A 275 -42.27 -7.53 24.04
N ASN A 276 -41.21 -7.36 23.25
CA ASN A 276 -39.92 -6.84 23.70
C ASN A 276 -39.17 -6.28 22.49
N PRO A 277 -38.78 -4.99 22.47
CA PRO A 277 -37.90 -4.50 21.43
C PRO A 277 -36.60 -5.30 21.49
N ILE A 278 -36.22 -5.93 20.37
CA ILE A 278 -34.86 -6.43 20.20
C ILE A 278 -33.98 -5.19 20.34
N ASP A 279 -33.25 -5.10 21.44
CA ASP A 279 -32.33 -4.01 21.72
C ASP A 279 -31.23 -4.05 20.67
N ASP A 280 -31.35 -3.21 19.64
CA ASP A 280 -30.42 -3.05 18.52
C ASP A 280 -29.00 -2.62 19.00
N ASN A 281 -28.83 -2.38 20.31
CA ASN A 281 -27.56 -2.12 20.98
C ASN A 281 -26.68 -3.35 21.25
N GLN A 282 -27.07 -4.57 20.87
CA GLN A 282 -26.27 -5.77 21.11
C GLN A 282 -25.44 -6.29 19.92
N VAL A 283 -25.26 -5.50 18.85
CA VAL A 283 -24.14 -5.78 17.94
C VAL A 283 -22.87 -5.33 18.65
N ALA A 284 -22.21 -6.26 19.34
CA ALA A 284 -20.91 -6.00 19.94
C ALA A 284 -19.93 -5.59 18.83
N TYR A 285 -19.68 -4.29 18.70
CA TYR A 285 -18.65 -3.79 17.79
C TYR A 285 -17.30 -4.36 18.21
N PRO A 286 -16.45 -4.78 17.26
CA PRO A 286 -15.09 -5.21 17.60
C PRO A 286 -14.38 -4.05 18.30
N ALA A 287 -13.57 -4.35 19.32
CA ALA A 287 -12.78 -3.33 19.97
C ALA A 287 -11.77 -2.74 18.94
N PRO A 288 -11.35 -1.47 19.07
CA PRO A 288 -10.38 -0.87 18.15
C PRO A 288 -9.09 -1.69 17.99
N SER A 289 -8.62 -2.31 19.07
CA SER A 289 -7.43 -3.17 19.10
C SER A 289 -7.70 -4.63 18.74
N SER A 290 -8.94 -5.03 18.45
CA SER A 290 -9.24 -6.37 17.98
C SER A 290 -8.69 -6.57 16.56
N LEU A 291 -8.24 -7.78 16.26
CA LEU A 291 -7.76 -8.15 14.94
C LEU A 291 -8.92 -8.12 13.92
N ALA A 292 -8.71 -7.44 12.81
CA ALA A 292 -9.63 -7.43 11.68
C ALA A 292 -9.30 -8.56 10.70
N TYR A 293 -8.03 -8.71 10.33
CA TYR A 293 -7.59 -9.74 9.39
C TYR A 293 -6.12 -10.08 9.51
N ILE A 294 -5.77 -11.25 8.97
CA ILE A 294 -4.40 -11.75 8.87
C ILE A 294 -4.09 -11.98 7.38
N ILE A 295 -3.06 -11.33 6.85
CA ILE A 295 -2.61 -11.52 5.46
C ILE A 295 -1.20 -12.08 5.46
N TYR A 296 -1.01 -13.20 4.75
CA TYR A 296 0.29 -13.84 4.65
C TYR A 296 1.14 -13.24 3.54
N THR A 297 2.39 -12.94 3.87
CA THR A 297 3.40 -12.43 2.94
C THR A 297 4.50 -13.47 2.71
N SER A 298 5.24 -13.32 1.60
CA SER A 298 6.43 -14.13 1.35
C SER A 298 7.51 -13.77 2.39
N GLY A 299 7.75 -14.65 3.36
CA GLY A 299 8.82 -14.44 4.33
C GLY A 299 10.19 -14.61 3.67
N SER A 300 11.11 -13.68 3.96
CA SER A 300 12.51 -13.76 3.52
C SER A 300 13.25 -15.02 4.00
N THR A 301 12.71 -15.67 5.03
CA THR A 301 13.22 -16.92 5.63
C THR A 301 12.65 -18.18 4.97
N GLY A 302 11.91 -18.06 3.86
CA GLY A 302 11.29 -19.18 3.13
C GLY A 302 9.89 -19.55 3.59
N ASN A 303 9.58 -19.40 4.88
CA ASN A 303 8.23 -19.64 5.43
C ASN A 303 7.36 -18.38 5.31
N PRO A 304 6.11 -18.48 4.82
CA PRO A 304 5.15 -17.38 4.84
C PRO A 304 4.91 -16.84 6.25
N LYS A 305 4.68 -15.52 6.38
CA LYS A 305 4.42 -14.85 7.67
C LYS A 305 3.06 -14.15 7.65
N GLY A 306 2.21 -14.43 8.63
CA GLY A 306 0.93 -13.75 8.82
C GLY A 306 1.12 -12.36 9.43
N VAL A 307 0.70 -11.32 8.71
CA VAL A 307 0.64 -9.95 9.21
C VAL A 307 -0.73 -9.72 9.81
N MET A 308 -0.78 -9.44 11.12
CA MET A 308 -2.01 -9.20 11.87
C MET A 308 -2.35 -7.70 11.84
N ILE A 309 -3.55 -7.36 11.38
CA ILE A 309 -4.02 -5.97 11.30
C ILE A 309 -5.20 -5.76 12.23
N GLU A 310 -5.12 -4.73 13.06
CA GLU A 310 -6.19 -4.31 13.97
C GLU A 310 -7.24 -3.44 13.28
N HIS A 311 -8.46 -3.44 13.80
CA HIS A 311 -9.56 -2.62 13.28
C HIS A 311 -9.24 -1.11 13.27
N GLN A 312 -8.53 -0.60 14.28
CA GLN A 312 -8.14 0.82 14.33
C GLN A 312 -7.16 1.21 13.22
N SER A 313 -6.17 0.36 12.95
CA SER A 313 -5.19 0.59 11.88
C SER A 313 -5.87 0.59 10.53
N PHE A 314 -6.80 -0.35 10.34
CA PHE A 314 -7.58 -0.44 9.10
C PHE A 314 -8.55 0.74 8.94
N GLY A 315 -9.26 1.14 10.01
CA GLY A 315 -10.15 2.32 9.98
C GLY A 315 -9.40 3.61 9.64
N SER A 316 -8.20 3.80 10.19
CA SER A 316 -7.37 4.97 9.91
C SER A 316 -6.97 5.09 8.43
N ILE A 317 -6.55 3.99 7.79
CA ILE A 317 -6.20 4.04 6.36
C ILE A 317 -7.44 4.28 5.49
N LEU A 318 -8.61 3.71 5.81
CA LEU A 318 -9.84 3.97 5.05
C LEU A 318 -10.25 5.45 5.15
N HIS A 319 -10.13 6.04 6.33
CA HIS A 319 -10.44 7.46 6.55
C HIS A 319 -9.56 8.36 5.68
N TYR A 320 -8.25 8.15 5.68
CA TYR A 320 -7.32 8.87 4.81
C TYR A 320 -7.68 8.70 3.32
N ARG A 321 -7.89 7.44 2.88
CA ARG A 321 -8.25 7.13 1.49
C ARG A 321 -9.52 7.85 1.05
N ASN A 322 -10.51 7.94 1.93
CA ASN A 322 -11.78 8.59 1.60
C ASN A 322 -11.64 10.12 1.51
N GLN A 323 -10.78 10.73 2.33
CA GLN A 323 -10.44 12.15 2.22
C GLN A 323 -9.73 12.47 0.90
N GLU A 324 -8.81 11.60 0.48
CA GLU A 324 -8.00 11.78 -0.74
C GLU A 324 -8.81 11.52 -2.02
N TYR A 325 -9.46 10.36 -2.11
CA TYR A 325 -10.13 9.92 -3.36
C TYR A 325 -11.58 10.37 -3.48
N LYS A 326 -12.22 10.78 -2.37
CA LYS A 326 -13.58 11.34 -2.33
C LYS A 326 -14.62 10.49 -3.06
N THR A 327 -14.44 9.18 -3.05
CA THR A 327 -15.38 8.22 -3.64
C THR A 327 -16.67 8.24 -2.85
N GLY A 328 -17.83 8.31 -3.51
CA GLY A 328 -19.13 8.32 -2.82
C GLY A 328 -20.28 7.81 -3.67
N VAL A 329 -21.51 8.15 -3.27
CA VAL A 329 -22.75 7.69 -3.93
C VAL A 329 -22.70 7.93 -5.44
N GLY A 330 -22.89 6.85 -6.21
CA GLY A 330 -22.88 6.88 -7.68
C GLY A 330 -21.51 6.69 -8.34
N ASP A 331 -20.43 6.57 -7.54
CA ASP A 331 -19.12 6.11 -8.02
C ASP A 331 -19.00 4.58 -7.96
N THR A 332 -18.22 4.02 -8.88
CA THR A 332 -17.93 2.58 -8.97
C THR A 332 -16.43 2.34 -8.80
N VAL A 333 -16.09 1.39 -7.93
CA VAL A 333 -14.69 1.02 -7.67
C VAL A 333 -14.45 -0.41 -8.10
N LEU A 334 -13.40 -0.63 -8.89
CA LEU A 334 -12.99 -1.95 -9.34
C LEU A 334 -11.65 -2.34 -8.68
N PRO A 335 -11.67 -3.21 -7.65
CA PRO A 335 -10.45 -3.80 -7.13
C PRO A 335 -9.89 -4.78 -8.17
N MET A 336 -8.68 -4.55 -8.67
CA MET A 336 -7.96 -5.44 -9.59
C MET A 336 -6.75 -6.07 -8.90
N ILE A 337 -6.95 -6.56 -7.69
CA ILE A 337 -5.93 -7.24 -6.91
C ILE A 337 -6.57 -8.44 -6.21
N SER A 338 -5.77 -9.46 -5.93
CA SER A 338 -6.23 -10.68 -5.25
C SER A 338 -6.77 -10.34 -3.86
N PHE A 339 -7.82 -11.04 -3.43
CA PHE A 339 -8.42 -10.84 -2.11
C PHE A 339 -7.55 -11.33 -0.95
N ALA A 340 -6.46 -12.05 -1.26
CA ALA A 340 -5.41 -12.40 -0.32
C ALA A 340 -4.38 -11.27 -0.10
N PHE A 341 -4.56 -10.09 -0.71
CA PHE A 341 -3.76 -8.88 -0.48
C PHE A 341 -4.56 -7.80 0.25
N ASP A 342 -3.89 -7.04 1.10
CA ASP A 342 -4.45 -5.94 1.90
C ASP A 342 -5.06 -4.83 1.03
N GLY A 343 -4.43 -4.57 -0.12
CA GLY A 343 -4.95 -3.63 -1.12
C GLY A 343 -6.37 -3.96 -1.57
N PHE A 344 -6.76 -5.24 -1.64
CA PHE A 344 -8.13 -5.62 -1.98
C PHE A 344 -9.11 -5.19 -0.89
N VAL A 345 -8.76 -5.46 0.36
CA VAL A 345 -9.60 -5.13 1.52
C VAL A 345 -9.87 -3.63 1.56
N ALA A 346 -8.83 -2.80 1.44
CA ALA A 346 -8.99 -1.35 1.37
C ALA A 346 -9.83 -0.89 0.16
N SER A 347 -9.70 -1.56 -0.98
CA SER A 347 -10.42 -1.23 -2.21
C SER A 347 -11.91 -1.56 -2.16
N CYS A 348 -12.29 -2.60 -1.41
CA CYS A 348 -13.69 -2.94 -1.18
C CYS A 348 -14.31 -2.04 -0.11
N TRP A 349 -13.61 -1.80 1.00
CA TRP A 349 -14.22 -1.16 2.15
C TRP A 349 -14.22 0.37 2.08
N SER A 350 -13.27 1.01 1.40
CA SER A 350 -13.33 2.47 1.13
C SER A 350 -14.67 2.90 0.50
N PRO A 351 -15.13 2.31 -0.63
CA PRO A 351 -16.42 2.68 -1.23
C PRO A 351 -17.64 2.23 -0.42
N LEU A 352 -17.57 1.08 0.26
CA LEU A 352 -18.71 0.56 1.04
C LEU A 352 -19.03 1.43 2.27
N ILE A 353 -18.07 2.18 2.82
CA ILE A 353 -18.35 3.10 3.92
C ILE A 353 -18.75 4.51 3.46
N THR A 354 -18.80 4.76 2.14
CA THR A 354 -19.18 6.06 1.57
C THR A 354 -20.40 6.01 0.64
N GLY A 355 -21.00 4.84 0.46
CA GLY A 355 -22.20 4.65 -0.37
C GLY A 355 -21.90 4.42 -1.85
N ALA A 356 -20.62 4.23 -2.21
CA ALA A 356 -20.22 3.84 -3.56
C ALA A 356 -20.47 2.34 -3.81
N ILE A 357 -20.30 1.93 -5.07
CA ILE A 357 -20.51 0.57 -5.53
C ILE A 357 -19.16 -0.12 -5.72
N VAL A 358 -19.00 -1.32 -5.14
CA VAL A 358 -17.89 -2.21 -5.48
C VAL A 358 -18.28 -3.04 -6.70
N VAL A 359 -17.50 -2.92 -7.77
CA VAL A 359 -17.59 -3.77 -8.95
C VAL A 359 -16.57 -4.89 -8.79
N MET A 360 -17.04 -6.12 -8.79
CA MET A 360 -16.22 -7.30 -8.60
C MET A 360 -16.09 -8.08 -9.90
N ALA A 361 -14.84 -8.25 -10.34
CA ALA A 361 -14.51 -9.21 -11.39
C ALA A 361 -14.36 -10.60 -10.77
N VAL A 362 -15.01 -11.61 -11.38
CA VAL A 362 -14.80 -13.02 -11.06
C VAL A 362 -13.39 -13.47 -11.44
N GLU A 363 -12.96 -14.59 -10.87
CA GLU A 363 -11.60 -15.12 -11.02
C GLU A 363 -11.21 -15.38 -12.49
N GLU A 364 -12.13 -15.85 -13.32
CA GLU A 364 -11.92 -16.04 -14.76
C GLU A 364 -11.72 -14.72 -15.48
N ALA A 365 -12.52 -13.70 -15.16
CA ALA A 365 -12.42 -12.38 -15.78
C ALA A 365 -11.08 -11.71 -15.44
N MET A 366 -10.55 -11.93 -14.23
CA MET A 366 -9.22 -11.43 -13.84
C MET A 366 -8.06 -11.98 -14.71
N LYS A 367 -8.29 -13.10 -15.43
CA LYS A 367 -7.31 -13.71 -16.34
C LYS A 367 -7.47 -13.25 -17.79
N ASP A 368 -8.55 -12.53 -18.10
CA ASP A 368 -8.83 -12.00 -19.44
C ASP A 368 -8.86 -10.46 -19.42
N PHE A 369 -7.80 -9.85 -19.95
CA PHE A 369 -7.71 -8.39 -20.02
C PHE A 369 -8.83 -7.75 -20.84
N SER A 370 -9.37 -8.44 -21.85
CA SER A 370 -10.50 -7.92 -22.63
C SER A 370 -11.78 -7.89 -21.79
N ALA A 371 -12.00 -8.92 -20.96
CA ALA A 371 -13.12 -8.95 -20.03
C ALA A 371 -13.04 -7.80 -19.00
N ILE A 372 -11.86 -7.55 -18.44
CA ILE A 372 -11.66 -6.42 -17.51
C ILE A 372 -11.88 -5.06 -18.19
N ARG A 373 -11.38 -4.87 -19.42
CA ARG A 373 -11.63 -3.65 -20.19
C ARG A 373 -13.11 -3.41 -20.42
N ASN A 374 -13.84 -4.45 -20.84
CA ASN A 374 -15.28 -4.38 -21.03
C ASN A 374 -16.00 -4.03 -19.72
N LEU A 375 -15.57 -4.61 -18.60
CA LEU A 375 -16.13 -4.30 -17.28
C LEU A 375 -15.89 -2.84 -16.90
N ILE A 376 -14.69 -2.29 -17.15
CA ILE A 376 -14.38 -0.88 -16.90
C ILE A 376 -15.34 0.05 -17.66
N ILE A 377 -15.59 -0.25 -18.93
CA ILE A 377 -16.49 0.54 -19.80
C ILE A 377 -17.94 0.41 -19.34
N GLN A 378 -18.42 -0.84 -19.18
CA GLN A 378 -19.82 -1.13 -18.85
C GLN A 378 -20.24 -0.56 -17.50
N GLU A 379 -19.38 -0.72 -16.49
CA GLU A 379 -19.65 -0.24 -15.13
C GLU A 379 -19.22 1.20 -14.89
N LYS A 380 -18.72 1.88 -15.95
CA LYS A 380 -18.25 3.27 -15.92
C LYS A 380 -17.35 3.51 -14.71
N VAL A 381 -16.32 2.68 -14.58
CA VAL A 381 -15.48 2.62 -13.37
C VAL A 381 -14.88 3.99 -13.06
N TYR A 382 -15.04 4.42 -11.80
CA TYR A 382 -14.53 5.68 -11.28
C TYR A 382 -13.12 5.57 -10.71
N HIS A 383 -12.84 4.47 -10.02
CA HIS A 383 -11.58 4.24 -9.33
C HIS A 383 -11.13 2.79 -9.53
N ILE A 384 -9.89 2.62 -10.00
CA ILE A 384 -9.23 1.32 -10.13
C ILE A 384 -8.08 1.22 -9.12
N ILE A 385 -7.94 0.05 -8.52
CA ILE A 385 -6.78 -0.29 -7.71
C ILE A 385 -6.09 -1.49 -8.36
N SER A 386 -4.79 -1.37 -8.67
CA SER A 386 -4.06 -2.39 -9.43
C SER A 386 -2.57 -2.42 -9.08
N THR A 387 -1.88 -3.44 -9.57
CA THR A 387 -0.41 -3.43 -9.63
C THR A 387 0.05 -2.73 -10.91
N PRO A 388 1.25 -2.11 -10.94
CA PRO A 388 1.74 -1.44 -12.16
C PRO A 388 1.74 -2.33 -13.40
N SER A 389 2.07 -3.62 -13.25
CA SER A 389 2.08 -4.58 -14.35
C SER A 389 0.68 -4.86 -14.89
N LEU A 390 -0.28 -5.15 -14.02
CA LEU A 390 -1.64 -5.45 -14.44
C LEU A 390 -2.32 -4.20 -15.04
N TYR A 391 -2.07 -3.04 -14.45
CA TYR A 391 -2.51 -1.76 -14.99
C TYR A 391 -2.01 -1.54 -16.43
N GLY A 392 -0.70 -1.72 -16.67
CA GLY A 392 -0.13 -1.56 -18.00
C GLY A 392 -0.75 -2.52 -19.03
N SER A 393 -1.02 -3.76 -18.64
CA SER A 393 -1.66 -4.74 -19.53
C SER A 393 -3.13 -4.42 -19.83
N VAL A 394 -3.87 -3.84 -18.88
CA VAL A 394 -5.30 -3.53 -19.05
C VAL A 394 -5.50 -2.20 -19.78
N LEU A 395 -4.84 -1.11 -19.37
CA LEU A 395 -5.11 0.22 -19.94
C LEU A 395 -4.60 0.42 -21.37
N THR A 396 -3.59 -0.33 -21.82
CA THR A 396 -3.06 -0.21 -23.19
C THR A 396 -4.09 -0.48 -24.29
N GLY A 397 -5.23 -1.10 -23.96
CA GLY A 397 -6.33 -1.33 -24.90
C GLY A 397 -7.56 -0.46 -24.66
N LEU A 398 -7.51 0.56 -23.81
CA LEU A 398 -8.63 1.49 -23.56
C LEU A 398 -8.36 2.86 -24.20
N SER A 399 -9.37 3.43 -24.82
CA SER A 399 -9.33 4.81 -25.32
C SER A 399 -9.62 5.83 -24.21
N THR A 400 -9.36 7.11 -24.48
CA THR A 400 -9.74 8.22 -23.59
C THR A 400 -11.25 8.24 -23.30
N GLU A 401 -12.07 7.90 -24.30
CA GLU A 401 -13.53 7.87 -24.16
C GLU A 401 -13.98 6.73 -23.23
N ASP A 402 -13.35 5.55 -23.37
CA ASP A 402 -13.58 4.40 -22.49
C ASP A 402 -13.25 4.71 -21.03
N MET A 403 -12.25 5.57 -20.80
CA MET A 403 -11.80 5.98 -19.47
C MET A 403 -12.43 7.30 -18.99
N SER A 404 -13.45 7.82 -19.68
CA SER A 404 -14.03 9.15 -19.39
C SER A 404 -14.53 9.34 -17.96
N ARG A 405 -14.99 8.26 -17.31
CA ARG A 405 -15.44 8.24 -15.92
C ARG A 405 -14.34 7.92 -14.91
N LEU A 406 -13.23 7.32 -15.34
CA LEU A 406 -12.09 6.96 -14.49
C LEU A 406 -11.38 8.23 -14.01
N ARG A 407 -11.34 8.44 -12.69
CA ARG A 407 -10.69 9.60 -12.06
C ARG A 407 -9.45 9.23 -11.27
N TYR A 408 -9.41 8.03 -10.70
CA TYR A 408 -8.29 7.59 -9.88
C TYR A 408 -7.79 6.22 -10.31
N CYS A 409 -6.47 6.06 -10.39
CA CYS A 409 -5.86 4.75 -10.43
C CYS A 409 -4.75 4.63 -9.38
N TYR A 410 -5.02 3.86 -8.34
CA TYR A 410 -4.05 3.59 -7.28
C TYR A 410 -3.18 2.38 -7.67
N LEU A 411 -1.89 2.62 -7.81
CA LEU A 411 -0.89 1.60 -8.15
C LEU A 411 -0.03 1.26 -6.93
N SER A 412 0.07 -0.02 -6.60
CA SER A 412 0.85 -0.47 -5.44
C SER A 412 1.52 -1.84 -5.67
N GLY A 413 2.48 -2.18 -4.80
CA GLY A 413 3.09 -3.51 -4.70
C GLY A 413 4.46 -3.69 -5.34
N ARG A 414 4.84 -2.89 -6.36
CA ARG A 414 6.20 -2.91 -6.97
C ARG A 414 6.59 -1.56 -7.54
N THR A 415 7.91 -1.32 -7.67
CA THR A 415 8.45 -0.17 -8.42
C THR A 415 8.07 -0.29 -9.90
N GLY A 416 7.31 0.66 -10.42
CA GLY A 416 6.90 0.68 -11.83
C GLY A 416 8.04 1.13 -12.75
N GLN A 417 8.74 0.20 -13.42
CA GLN A 417 9.64 0.57 -14.54
C GLN A 417 8.88 1.20 -15.73
N SER A 418 7.59 0.91 -15.87
CA SER A 418 6.72 1.44 -16.94
C SER A 418 5.82 2.61 -16.51
N CYS A 419 5.92 3.09 -15.26
CA CYS A 419 5.30 4.34 -14.83
C CYS A 419 6.11 5.57 -15.23
N GLY A 420 7.19 5.37 -16.01
CA GLY A 420 8.15 6.41 -16.42
C GLY A 420 7.58 7.53 -17.30
N ASP A 421 6.35 7.42 -17.79
CA ASP A 421 5.69 8.52 -18.49
C ASP A 421 4.41 8.91 -17.75
N ARG A 422 4.56 9.61 -16.63
CA ARG A 422 3.46 10.33 -15.98
C ARG A 422 2.71 11.20 -17.02
N GLU A 423 3.45 11.74 -18.01
CA GLU A 423 2.93 12.46 -19.17
C GLU A 423 2.12 11.62 -20.15
N LYS A 424 2.51 10.37 -20.47
CA LYS A 424 1.69 9.53 -21.36
C LYS A 424 0.38 9.14 -20.69
N GLN A 425 0.40 8.84 -19.39
CA GLN A 425 -0.81 8.42 -18.67
C GLN A 425 -1.80 9.57 -18.44
N THR A 426 -1.32 10.80 -18.18
CA THR A 426 -2.18 12.01 -18.13
C THR A 426 -2.58 12.50 -19.53
N ALA A 427 -1.80 12.21 -20.58
CA ALA A 427 -2.18 12.51 -21.97
C ALA A 427 -3.43 11.71 -22.43
N TYR A 428 -3.65 10.50 -21.90
CA TYR A 428 -4.84 9.71 -22.22
C TYR A 428 -6.09 10.16 -21.45
N ASN A 429 -5.97 10.73 -20.25
CA ASN A 429 -7.08 11.37 -19.54
C ASN A 429 -6.52 12.47 -18.61
N PRO A 430 -6.68 13.76 -18.97
CA PRO A 430 -6.06 14.86 -18.22
C PRO A 430 -6.65 15.06 -16.81
N THR A 431 -7.74 14.37 -16.48
CA THR A 431 -8.36 14.38 -15.14
C THR A 431 -7.98 13.17 -14.28
N LEU A 432 -7.23 12.21 -14.84
CA LEU A 432 -6.79 11.01 -14.13
C LEU A 432 -5.68 11.36 -13.13
N LYS A 433 -5.90 11.03 -11.87
CA LYS A 433 -4.89 11.11 -10.82
C LYS A 433 -4.30 9.71 -10.57
N LEU A 434 -2.97 9.64 -10.61
CA LEU A 434 -2.15 8.46 -10.29
C LEU A 434 -1.60 8.54 -8.88
#